data_AF-A0A917CY55-F1
#
_entry.id   AF-A0A917CY55-F1
#
_cell.length_a   1.000
_cell.length_b   1.000
_cell.length_c   1.000
_cell.angle_alpha   90.00
_cell.angle_beta   90.00
_cell.angle_gamma   90.00
#
_symmetry.space_group_name_H-M   'P 1'
#
loop_
_entity.id
_entity.type
_entity.pdbx_description
1 polymer ?
#
loop_
_entity_poly.entity_id
_entity_poly.type
_entity_poly.pdbx_seq_one_letter_code
_entity_poly.pdbx_strand_id
1 'polypeptide(L)'
;MDAAGWMDIGSRLREHAKAHADRLRDETGVPHYVDPGVVQIAVRCETASYSPSVQRPKLEKLAADTLARDPTPQPARGNFDLSSRQADA
;
A
#
# COMPACT_ATOMS: atom_id res chain seq x y z
N MET A 1 4.64 -20.09 -10.38
CA MET A 1 3.44 -19.29 -10.09
C MET A 1 2.64 -19.07 -11.36
N ASP A 2 1.36 -19.43 -11.35
CA ASP A 2 0.42 -19.24 -12.45
C ASP A 2 -0.35 -17.90 -12.30
N ALA A 3 -1.26 -17.61 -13.22
CA ALA A 3 -2.05 -16.39 -13.21
C ALA A 3 -2.90 -16.24 -11.93
N ALA A 4 -3.44 -17.34 -11.40
CA ALA A 4 -4.23 -17.34 -10.17
C ALA A 4 -3.37 -17.00 -8.95
N GLY A 5 -2.13 -17.51 -8.87
CA GLY A 5 -1.21 -17.23 -7.77
C GLY A 5 -0.79 -15.76 -7.67
N TRP A 6 -0.68 -15.06 -8.81
CA TRP A 6 -0.34 -13.64 -8.82
C TRP A 6 -1.50 -12.73 -8.38
N MET A 7 -2.75 -13.10 -8.73
CA MET A 7 -3.95 -12.42 -8.24
C MET A 7 -4.13 -12.60 -6.72
N ASP A 8 -3.86 -13.79 -6.20
CA ASP A 8 -3.89 -14.08 -4.76
C ASP A 8 -2.89 -13.20 -3.99
N ILE A 9 -1.65 -13.12 -4.46
CA ILE A 9 -0.61 -12.28 -3.84
C ILE A 9 -0.99 -10.80 -3.87
N GLY A 10 -1.54 -10.31 -4.99
CA GLY A 10 -2.05 -8.94 -5.07
C GLY A 10 -3.12 -8.66 -4.01
N SER A 11 -4.05 -9.59 -3.83
CA SER A 11 -5.12 -9.48 -2.83
C SER A 11 -4.55 -9.47 -1.40
N ARG A 12 -3.63 -10.39 -1.09
CA ARG A 12 -2.96 -10.47 0.22
C ARG A 12 -2.18 -9.21 0.56
N LEU A 13 -1.50 -8.59 -0.41
CA LEU A 13 -0.79 -7.33 -0.21
C LEU A 13 -1.75 -6.18 0.14
N ARG A 14 -2.91 -6.11 -0.51
CA ARG A 14 -3.94 -5.10 -0.21
C ARG A 14 -4.55 -5.32 1.18
N GLU A 15 -4.84 -6.56 1.55
CA GLU A 15 -5.33 -6.91 2.87
C GLU A 15 -4.31 -6.58 3.96
N HIS A 16 -3.03 -6.92 3.75
CA HIS A 16 -1.94 -6.59 4.66
C HIS A 16 -1.83 -5.09 4.90
N ALA A 17 -1.85 -4.30 3.82
CA ALA A 17 -1.75 -2.85 3.92
C ALA A 17 -2.99 -2.19 4.52
N LYS A 18 -4.18 -2.74 4.29
CA LYS A 18 -5.43 -2.31 4.94
C LYS A 18 -5.43 -2.63 6.43
N ALA A 19 -5.09 -3.87 6.79
CA ALA A 19 -5.04 -4.31 8.20
C ALA A 19 -4.05 -3.46 9.00
N HIS A 20 -2.93 -3.06 8.40
CA HIS A 20 -1.97 -2.15 9.02
C HIS A 20 -2.54 -0.74 9.22
N ALA A 21 -3.18 -0.17 8.20
CA ALA A 21 -3.81 1.15 8.29
C ALA A 21 -4.94 1.19 9.33
N ASP A 22 -5.75 0.13 9.42
CA ASP A 22 -6.81 -0.03 10.40
C ASP A 22 -6.23 -0.13 11.83
N ARG A 23 -5.17 -0.94 12.03
CA ARG A 23 -4.46 -1.04 13.32
C ARG A 23 -3.96 0.32 13.82
N LEU A 24 -3.35 1.10 12.94
CA LEU A 24 -2.83 2.42 13.29
C LEU A 24 -3.94 3.42 13.58
N ARG A 25 -5.07 3.32 12.87
CA ARG A 25 -6.25 4.12 13.20
C ARG A 25 -6.73 3.80 14.61
N ASP A 26 -6.75 2.53 14.99
CA ASP A 26 -7.16 2.12 16.34
C ASP A 26 -6.16 2.58 17.42
N GLU A 27 -4.85 2.54 17.12
CA GLU A 27 -3.79 2.97 18.05
C GLU A 27 -3.71 4.50 18.22
N THR A 28 -3.90 5.26 17.14
CA THR A 28 -3.68 6.73 17.13
C THR A 28 -4.97 7.55 17.18
N GLY A 29 -6.12 6.93 16.88
CA GLY A 29 -7.39 7.62 16.66
C GLY A 29 -7.47 8.40 15.33
N VAL A 30 -6.42 8.37 14.50
CA VAL A 30 -6.33 9.13 13.24
C VAL A 30 -6.49 8.19 12.04
N PRO A 31 -7.29 8.54 11.03
CA PRO A 31 -7.35 7.78 9.79
C PRO A 31 -5.97 7.72 9.12
N HIS A 32 -5.54 6.52 8.73
CA HIS A 32 -4.32 6.30 7.95
C HIS A 32 -4.70 5.80 6.56
N TYR A 33 -3.98 6.26 5.54
CA TYR A 33 -4.14 5.72 4.19
C TYR A 33 -3.24 4.50 4.02
N VAL A 34 -3.72 3.55 3.22
CA VAL A 34 -2.97 2.37 2.78
C VAL A 34 -1.68 2.84 2.07
N ASP A 35 -0.55 2.20 2.37
CA ASP A 35 0.73 2.52 1.76
C ASP A 35 0.66 2.39 0.22
N PRO A 36 0.83 3.50 -0.53
CA PRO A 36 0.73 3.49 -1.98
C PRO A 36 1.81 2.61 -2.64
N GLY A 37 2.96 2.41 -1.99
CA GLY A 37 4.00 1.49 -2.46
C GLY A 37 3.51 0.05 -2.46
N VAL A 38 2.81 -0.38 -1.41
CA VAL A 38 2.22 -1.72 -1.33
C VAL A 38 1.12 -1.89 -2.39
N VAL A 39 0.29 -0.87 -2.59
CA VAL A 39 -0.75 -0.89 -3.63
C VAL A 39 -0.15 -1.03 -5.03
N GLN A 40 0.94 -0.31 -5.33
CA GLN A 40 1.63 -0.44 -6.61
C GLN A 40 2.19 -1.85 -6.83
N ILE A 41 2.74 -2.48 -5.79
CA ILE A 41 3.25 -3.85 -5.88
C ILE A 41 2.11 -4.85 -6.10
N ALA A 42 0.97 -4.67 -5.43
CA ALA A 42 -0.23 -5.49 -5.63
C ALA A 42 -0.72 -5.44 -7.08
N VAL A 43 -0.82 -4.24 -7.68
CA VAL A 43 -1.21 -4.05 -9.09
C VAL A 43 -0.21 -4.72 -10.04
N ARG A 44 1.10 -4.65 -9.74
CA ARG A 44 2.12 -5.35 -10.54
C ARG A 44 1.98 -6.86 -10.46
N CYS A 45 1.60 -7.41 -9.30
CA CYS A 45 1.27 -8.83 -9.15
C CYS A 45 0.07 -9.18 -10.01
N GLU A 46 -1.05 -8.47 -9.86
CA GLU A 46 -2.26 -8.69 -10.68
C GLU A 46 -1.96 -8.63 -12.19
N THR A 47 -1.11 -7.69 -12.62
CA THR A 47 -0.69 -7.54 -14.02
C THR A 47 0.21 -8.70 -14.50
N ALA A 48 1.03 -9.28 -13.62
CA ALA A 48 1.90 -10.42 -13.94
C ALA A 48 1.12 -11.69 -14.35
N SER A 49 -0.15 -11.76 -13.93
CA SER A 49 -1.11 -12.79 -14.31
C SER A 49 -1.38 -12.83 -15.82
N TYR A 50 -1.30 -11.66 -16.48
CA TYR A 50 -1.68 -11.48 -17.88
C TYR A 50 -0.53 -11.03 -18.78
N SER A 51 0.61 -10.61 -18.21
CA SER A 51 1.74 -10.06 -18.96
C SER A 51 3.01 -10.90 -18.83
N PRO A 52 3.55 -11.43 -19.96
CA PRO A 52 4.83 -12.16 -19.96
C PRO A 52 6.05 -11.25 -19.78
N SER A 53 5.89 -9.93 -19.94
CA SER A 53 6.99 -8.95 -19.80
C SER A 53 7.35 -8.64 -18.35
N VAL A 54 6.57 -9.13 -17.38
CA VAL A 54 6.85 -8.91 -15.97
C VAL A 54 8.00 -9.83 -15.51
N GLN A 55 9.03 -9.24 -14.90
CA GLN A 55 10.15 -9.99 -14.31
C GLN A 55 9.71 -10.68 -13.01
N ARG A 56 9.07 -11.84 -13.16
CA ARG A 56 8.44 -12.63 -12.10
C ARG A 56 9.35 -12.87 -10.87
N PRO A 57 10.62 -13.31 -10.98
CA PRO A 57 11.44 -13.59 -9.80
C PRO A 57 11.71 -12.34 -8.94
N LYS A 58 11.88 -11.18 -9.58
CA LYS A 58 12.08 -9.91 -8.86
C LYS A 58 10.80 -9.46 -8.17
N LEU A 59 9.66 -9.65 -8.82
CA LEU A 59 8.36 -9.30 -8.26
C LEU A 59 7.97 -10.24 -7.10
N GLU A 60 8.27 -11.53 -7.20
CA GLU A 60 8.06 -12.52 -6.14
C GLU A 60 8.84 -12.13 -4.87
N LYS A 61 10.14 -11.81 -5.04
CA LYS A 61 10.96 -11.33 -3.92
C LYS A 61 10.41 -10.04 -3.33
N LEU A 62 10.03 -9.07 -4.17
CA LEU A 62 9.49 -7.80 -3.72
C LEU A 62 8.17 -7.99 -2.94
N ALA A 63 7.26 -8.83 -3.43
CA ALA A 63 6.00 -9.13 -2.76
C ALA A 63 6.22 -9.83 -1.42
N ALA A 64 7.13 -10.79 -1.35
CA ALA A 64 7.49 -11.48 -0.10
C ALA A 64 8.10 -10.52 0.92
N ASP A 65 9.05 -9.68 0.49
CA ASP A 65 9.69 -8.66 1.34
C ASP A 65 8.64 -7.64 1.85
N THR A 66 7.66 -7.27 1.04
CA THR A 66 6.56 -6.37 1.43
C THR A 66 5.60 -7.02 2.43
N LEU A 67 5.23 -8.29 2.25
CA LEU A 67 4.39 -9.00 3.21
C LEU A 67 5.10 -9.25 4.55
N ALA A 68 6.43 -9.37 4.54
CA ALA A 68 7.24 -9.59 5.74
C ALA A 68 7.50 -8.31 6.55
N ARG A 69 7.18 -7.13 6.02
CA ARG A 69 7.41 -5.83 6.68
C ARG A 69 6.08 -5.17 7.02
N ASP A 70 6.06 -4.43 8.12
CA ASP A 70 4.96 -3.50 8.36
C ASP A 70 5.03 -2.38 7.31
N PRO A 71 3.94 -2.12 6.55
CA PRO A 71 3.86 -1.03 5.59
C PRO A 71 4.13 0.30 6.27
N THR A 72 4.83 1.22 5.61
CA THR A 72 5.01 2.55 6.19
C THR A 72 3.71 3.33 5.98
N PRO A 73 2.91 3.56 7.02
CA PRO A 73 1.66 4.25 6.86
C PRO A 73 1.93 5.72 6.54
N GLN A 74 1.12 6.30 5.67
CA GLN A 74 1.10 7.75 5.55
C GLN A 74 -0.04 8.25 6.43
N PRO A 75 0.23 9.14 7.41
CA PRO A 75 -0.86 9.79 8.12
C PRO A 75 -1.77 10.42 7.08
N ALA A 76 -3.09 10.34 7.27
CA ALA A 76 -3.97 11.14 6.44
C ALA A 76 -3.47 12.58 6.55
N ARG A 77 -3.03 13.17 5.42
CA ARG A 77 -2.62 14.57 5.40
C ARG A 77 -3.79 15.35 5.98
N GLY A 78 -3.63 15.74 7.24
CA GLY A 78 -4.54 16.64 7.91
C GLY A 78 -4.69 17.84 7.00
N ASN A 79 -5.94 18.26 6.85
CA ASN A 79 -6.41 19.48 6.21
C ASN A 79 -5.29 20.45 5.88
N PHE A 80 -5.23 20.87 4.61
CA PHE A 80 -4.57 22.08 4.18
C PHE A 80 -4.90 23.17 5.21
N ASP A 81 -3.95 23.51 6.09
CA ASP A 81 -4.20 24.54 7.09
C ASP A 81 -4.25 25.87 6.35
N LEU A 82 -5.45 26.34 6.08
CA LEU A 82 -5.70 27.66 5.53
C LEU A 82 -5.47 28.76 6.59
N SER A 83 -5.11 28.42 7.84
CA SER A 83 -4.74 29.40 8.87
C SER A 83 -3.31 29.92 8.70
N SER A 84 -3.00 30.47 7.53
CA SER A 84 -1.83 31.33 7.33
C SER A 84 -2.09 32.47 6.36
N ARG A 85 -3.35 32.95 6.30
CA ARG A 85 -3.70 34.23 5.66
C ARG A 85 -4.58 35.08 6.57
N GLN A 86 -4.09 35.38 7.77
CA GLN A 86 -4.54 36.56 8.52
C GLN A 86 -3.45 37.02 9.50
N ALA A 87 -2.36 37.51 8.94
CA ALA A 87 -1.46 38.51 9.49
C ALA A 87 -1.00 39.28 8.25
N ASP A 88 -1.37 40.52 7.98
CA ASP A 88 -1.53 41.68 8.86
C ASP A 88 -2.57 42.62 8.21
N ALA A 89 -3.13 43.51 9.03
CA ALA A 89 -4.00 44.62 8.63
C ALA A 89 -3.23 45.74 7.90
#